data_AF-A0A4V2J8H4-F1
#
_entry.id   AF-A0A4V2J8H4-F1
#
_cell.length_a   1.000
_cell.length_b   1.000
_cell.length_c   1.000
_cell.angle_alpha   90.00
_cell.angle_beta   90.00
_cell.angle_gamma   90.00
#
_symmetry.space_group_name_H-M   'P 1'
#
loop_
_entity.id
_entity.type
_entity.pdbx_description
1 polymer ?
#
loop_
_entity_poly.entity_id
_entity_poly.type
_entity_poly.pdbx_seq_one_letter_code
_entity_poly.pdbx_strand_id
1 'polypeptide(L)' 'MRFMDFVRDNPHQQVFEDDMFTIRYFQKGSGHITFKRLELVERMNDIVAEHYPGALPAK' A
#
# COMPACT_ATOMS: atom_id res chain seq x y z
N MET A 1 0.79 -7.20 -14.01
CA MET A 1 1.61 -8.03 -13.11
C MET A 1 1.03 -7.89 -11.70
N ARG A 2 0.86 -8.98 -10.93
CA ARG A 2 0.36 -8.89 -9.54
C ARG A 2 1.53 -8.72 -8.58
N PHE A 3 1.33 -8.02 -7.47
CA PHE A 3 2.37 -7.74 -6.46
C PHE A 3 3.05 -9.03 -5.94
N MET A 4 2.26 -10.05 -5.58
CA MET A 4 2.83 -11.30 -5.03
C MET A 4 3.70 -12.06 -6.04
N ASP A 5 3.38 -11.96 -7.33
CA ASP A 5 4.21 -12.54 -8.39
C ASP A 5 5.53 -11.79 -8.50
N PHE A 6 5.47 -10.46 -8.48
CA PHE A 6 6.67 -9.62 -8.52
C PHE A 6 7.63 -9.89 -7.35
N VAL A 7 7.11 -10.01 -6.12
CA VAL A 7 7.93 -10.29 -4.93
C VAL A 7 8.62 -11.65 -5.03
N ARG A 8 7.90 -12.67 -5.52
CA ARG A 8 8.46 -14.02 -5.72
C ARG A 8 9.56 -14.01 -6.78
N ASP A 9 9.32 -13.33 -7.89
CA ASP A 9 10.20 -13.36 -9.06
C ASP A 9 11.41 -12.41 -8.88
N ASN A 10 11.34 -11.44 -7.96
CA ASN A 10 12.37 -10.43 -7.70
C ASN A 10 12.75 -10.34 -6.20
N PRO A 11 13.37 -11.39 -5.60
CA PRO A 11 13.62 -11.47 -4.16
C PRO A 11 14.58 -10.39 -3.62
N HIS A 12 15.38 -9.76 -4.49
CA HIS A 12 16.30 -8.68 -4.13
C HIS A 12 15.72 -7.29 -4.38
N GLN A 13 14.60 -7.19 -5.11
CA GLN A 13 13.92 -5.91 -5.28
C GLN A 13 13.15 -5.59 -4.00
N GLN A 14 12.94 -4.30 -3.73
CA GLN A 14 12.22 -3.82 -2.55
C GLN A 14 11.11 -2.85 -2.91
N VAL A 15 10.95 -2.55 -4.20
CA VAL A 15 10.01 -1.55 -4.70
C VAL A 15 9.23 -2.17 -5.84
N PHE A 16 7.92 -2.27 -5.64
CA PHE A 16 6.93 -2.54 -6.67
C PHE A 16 6.23 -1.23 -7.03
N GLU A 17 6.00 -0.99 -8.31
CA GLU A 17 5.36 0.24 -8.78
C GLU A 17 4.39 -0.09 -9.91
N ASP A 18 3.20 0.51 -9.84
CA ASP A 18 2.21 0.52 -10.91
C ASP A 18 1.60 1.93 -11.07
N ASP A 19 0.54 2.06 -11.88
CA ASP A 19 -0.10 3.35 -12.16
C ASP A 19 -0.85 3.94 -10.96
N MET A 20 -1.20 3.13 -9.97
CA MET A 20 -2.05 3.51 -8.84
C MET A 20 -1.24 3.82 -7.59
N PHE A 21 -0.19 3.04 -7.33
CA PHE A 21 0.61 3.16 -6.13
C PHE A 21 2.03 2.59 -6.28
N THR A 22 2.87 2.88 -5.29
CA THR A 22 4.18 2.29 -5.10
C THR A 22 4.21 1.58 -3.75
N ILE A 23 4.70 0.34 -3.72
CA ILE A 23 4.95 -0.41 -2.49
C ILE A 23 6.44 -0.56 -2.29
N ARG A 24 6.95 -0.02 -1.18
CA ARG A 24 8.27 -0.35 -0.66
C ARG A 24 8.13 -1.41 0.42
N TYR A 25 8.63 -2.61 0.21
CA TYR A 25 8.55 -3.71 1.17
C TYR A 25 9.91 -4.02 1.79
N PHE A 26 9.88 -4.53 3.01
CA PHE A 26 11.05 -4.85 3.81
C PHE A 26 11.04 -6.33 4.17
N GLN A 27 12.21 -6.96 4.22
CA GLN A 27 12.36 -8.40 4.54
C GLN A 27 11.76 -8.81 5.89
N LYS A 28 11.53 -7.85 6.80
CA LYS A 28 10.82 -8.04 8.07
C LYS A 28 9.29 -8.17 7.96
N GLY A 29 8.74 -8.27 6.74
CA GLY A 29 7.29 -8.43 6.50
C GLY A 29 6.47 -7.15 6.64
N SER A 30 7.10 -5.98 6.53
CA SER A 30 6.43 -4.68 6.58
C SER A 30 6.63 -3.93 5.27
N GLY A 31 5.84 -2.90 5.02
CA GLY A 31 6.04 -2.04 3.85
C GLY A 31 5.36 -0.69 3.98
N HIS A 32 5.78 0.24 3.13
CA HIS A 32 5.12 1.51 2.93
C HIS A 32 4.41 1.48 1.58
N ILE A 33 3.18 1.98 1.55
CA ILE A 33 2.39 2.16 0.33
C ILE A 33 2.27 3.66 0.10
N THR A 34 2.62 4.11 -1.10
CA THR A 34 2.46 5.50 -1.54
C THR A 34 1.44 5.52 -2.66
N PHE A 35 0.29 6.15 -2.44
CA PHE A 35 -0.72 6.33 -3.47
C PHE A 35 -0.34 7.45 -4.42
N LYS A 36 -0.46 7.20 -5.72
CA LYS A 36 -0.21 8.21 -6.77
C LYS A 36 -1.44 9.07 -7.06
N ARG A 37 -2.63 8.62 -6.63
CA ARG A 37 -3.92 9.28 -6.89
C ARG A 37 -4.65 9.53 -5.58
N LEU A 38 -5.14 10.75 -5.39
CA LEU A 38 -5.82 11.18 -4.16
C LEU A 38 -7.10 10.38 -3.88
N GLU A 39 -7.87 10.05 -4.92
CA GLU A 39 -9.11 9.26 -4.78
C GLU A 39 -8.88 7.88 -4.12
N LEU A 40 -7.67 7.32 -4.24
CA LEU A 40 -7.33 6.04 -3.62
C LEU A 40 -7.05 6.20 -2.12
N VAL A 41 -6.54 7.36 -1.71
CA VAL A 41 -6.35 7.70 -0.30
C VAL A 41 -7.71 7.86 0.38
N GLU A 42 -8.64 8.56 -0.27
CA GLU A 42 -10.01 8.73 0.25
C GLU A 42 -10.70 7.39 0.44
N ARG A 43 -10.70 6.52 -0.59
CA ARG A 43 -11.29 5.17 -0.48
C ARG A 43 -10.61 4.29 0.55
N MET A 44 -9.28 4.39 0.69
CA MET A 44 -8.55 3.65 1.73
C MET A 44 -8.97 4.13 3.12
N ASN A 45 -9.10 5.44 3.32
CA ASN A 45 -9.57 6.00 4.57
C ASN A 45 -10.98 5.53 4.91
N ASP A 46 -11.89 5.44 3.93
CA ASP A 46 -13.25 4.92 4.16
C ASP A 46 -13.22 3.47 4.69
N ILE A 47 -12.39 2.60 4.10
CA ILE A 47 -12.19 1.22 4.57
C ILE A 47 -11.58 1.19 5.98
N VAL A 48 -10.57 2.02 6.24
CA VAL A 48 -9.92 2.11 7.56
C VAL A 48 -10.91 2.58 8.62
N ALA A 49 -11.76 3.56 8.32
CA ALA A 49 -12.77 4.08 9.23
C ALA A 49 -13.84 3.03 9.57
N GLU A 50 -14.22 2.19 8.59
CA GLU A 50 -15.19 1.12 8.78
C GLU A 50 -14.68 0.02 9.73
N HIS A 51 -13.41 -0.38 9.58
CA HIS A 51 -12.85 -1.50 10.33
C HIS A 51 -12.09 -1.10 11.61
N TYR A 52 -11.56 0.12 11.66
CA TYR A 52 -10.74 0.62 12.76
C TYR A 52 -11.21 2.00 13.23
N PRO A 53 -12.32 2.06 14.00
CA PRO A 53 -12.82 3.32 14.55
C PRO A 53 -11.74 4.05 15.35
N GLY A 54 -11.45 5.30 14.99
CA GLY A 54 -10.43 6.13 15.65
C GLY A 54 -9.00 5.99 15.13
N ALA A 55 -8.77 5.17 14.09
CA ALA A 55 -7.46 5.07 13.44
C ALA A 55 -7.14 6.28 12.55
N LEU A 56 -8.17 6.98 12.07
CA LEU A 56 -8.00 8.23 11.32
C LEU A 56 -7.90 9.42 12.28
N PRO A 57 -7.04 10.41 11.95
CA PRO A 57 -7.01 11.66 12.70
C PRO A 57 -8.36 12.38 12.57
N ALA A 58 -8.67 13.25 13.54
CA ALA A 58 -9.79 14.18 13.40
C ALA A 58 -9.58 15.05 12.14
N LYS A 59 -10.65 15.27 11.39
CA LYS A 59 -10.65 16.19 10.24
C LYS A 59 -10.33 17.62 10.67
#